data_AF-A0A9N8KS58-F1
#
_entry.id   AF-A0A9N8KS58-F1
#
_cell.length_a   1.000
_cell.length_b   1.000
_cell.length_c   1.000
_cell.angle_alpha   90.00
_cell.angle_beta   90.00
_cell.angle_gamma   90.00
#
_symmetry.space_group_name_H-M   'P 1'
#
loop_
_entity.id
_entity.type
_entity.pdbx_description
1 polymer ?
#
loop_
_entity_poly.entity_id
_entity_poly.type
_entity_poly.pdbx_seq_one_letter_code
_entity_poly.pdbx_strand_id
1 'polypeptide(L)'
;MARTTRIVLDMALVSLEKVRPAVAKAWCSTKYFVKDTRAEPILCNRFVSRVELALDNLTGSLWLKLRSLRDKQLPAEAEYLEKELKKVKKKLGEEKHVKSPDKL
;
A
#
# COMPACT_ATOMS: atom_id res chain seq x y z
N MET A 1 -7.52 7.07 13.68
CA MET A 1 -7.18 7.60 12.33
C MET A 1 -5.93 6.93 11.77
N ALA A 2 -4.78 6.96 12.46
CA ALA A 2 -3.51 6.37 11.98
C ALA A 2 -3.64 4.93 11.43
N ARG A 3 -4.31 4.06 12.19
CA ARG A 3 -4.54 2.65 11.84
C ARG A 3 -5.34 2.45 10.54
N THR A 4 -6.35 3.29 10.30
CA THR A 4 -7.19 3.22 9.10
C THR A 4 -6.43 3.72 7.87
N THR A 5 -5.69 4.83 8.01
CA THR A 5 -4.82 5.36 6.95
C THR A 5 -3.74 4.36 6.53
N ARG A 6 -3.17 3.62 7.49
CA ARG A 6 -2.21 2.56 7.19
C ARG A 6 -2.84 1.40 6.42
N ILE A 7 -4.01 0.91 6.85
CA ILE A 7 -4.71 -0.19 6.13
C ILE A 7 -4.99 0.22 4.68
N VAL A 8 -5.44 1.46 4.46
CA VAL A 8 -5.68 1.99 3.11
C VAL A 8 -4.37 2.10 2.32
N LEU A 9 -3.27 2.55 2.94
CA LEU A 9 -1.96 2.60 2.29
C LEU A 9 -1.44 1.21 1.91
N ASP A 10 -1.56 0.23 2.81
CA ASP A 10 -1.15 -1.15 2.59
C ASP A 10 -2.00 -1.79 1.48
N MET A 11 -3.33 -1.56 1.48
CA MET A 11 -4.21 -2.00 0.39
C MET A 11 -3.83 -1.35 -0.94
N ALA A 12 -3.50 -0.06 -0.95
CA ALA A 12 -3.08 0.64 -2.16
C ALA A 12 -1.76 0.09 -2.71
N LEU A 13 -0.78 -0.18 -1.84
CA LEU A 13 0.51 -0.78 -2.21
C LEU A 13 0.34 -2.19 -2.77
N VAL A 14 -0.43 -3.05 -2.11
CA VAL A 14 -0.73 -4.41 -2.57
C VAL A 14 -1.50 -4.39 -3.90
N SER A 15 -2.44 -3.44 -4.05
CA SER A 15 -3.19 -3.28 -5.29
C SER A 15 -2.27 -2.86 -6.44
N LEU A 16 -1.38 -1.89 -6.22
CA LEU A 16 -0.37 -1.48 -7.20
C LEU A 16 0.55 -2.65 -7.59
N GLU A 17 0.96 -3.46 -6.61
CA GLU A 17 1.83 -4.62 -6.83
C GLU A 17 1.15 -5.73 -7.66
N LYS A 18 -0.17 -5.91 -7.53
CA LYS A 18 -0.94 -6.89 -8.31
C LYS A 18 -1.40 -6.37 -9.67
N VAL A 19 -1.87 -5.12 -9.72
CA VAL A 19 -2.45 -4.53 -10.93
C VAL A 19 -1.37 -4.23 -11.96
N ARG A 20 -0.19 -3.73 -11.53
CA ARG A 20 0.91 -3.40 -12.44
C ARG A 20 1.32 -4.58 -13.35
N PRO A 21 1.66 -5.78 -12.83
CA PRO A 21 2.04 -6.91 -13.69
C PRO A 21 0.86 -7.42 -14.54
N ALA A 22 -0.37 -7.34 -14.04
CA ALA A 22 -1.56 -7.75 -14.79
C ALA A 22 -1.81 -6.83 -16.00
N VAL A 23 -1.73 -5.51 -15.80
CA VAL A 23 -1.87 -4.51 -16.86
C VAL A 23 -0.72 -4.61 -17.86
N ALA A 24 0.53 -4.77 -17.38
CA ALA A 24 1.67 -4.97 -18.25
C ALA A 24 1.53 -6.23 -19.13
N LYS A 25 1.05 -7.34 -18.55
CA LYS A 25 0.80 -8.59 -19.28
C LYS A 25 -0.29 -8.41 -20.34
N ALA A 26 -1.42 -7.81 -19.97
CA ALA A 26 -2.52 -7.54 -20.91
C ALA A 26 -2.06 -6.63 -22.05
N TRP A 27 -1.32 -5.57 -21.74
CA TRP A 27 -0.78 -4.64 -22.73
C TRP A 27 0.25 -5.30 -23.67
N CYS A 28 1.15 -6.14 -23.15
CA CYS A 28 2.07 -6.92 -23.98
C CYS A 28 1.32 -7.88 -24.92
N SER A 29 0.27 -8.55 -24.45
CA SER A 29 -0.58 -9.41 -25.30
C SER A 29 -1.29 -8.61 -26.39
N THR A 30 -1.85 -7.45 -26.05
CA THR A 30 -2.47 -6.54 -27.03
C THR A 30 -1.45 -6.05 -28.07
N LYS A 31 -0.24 -5.65 -27.64
CA LYS A 31 0.84 -5.26 -28.54
C LYS A 31 1.21 -6.38 -29.51
N TYR A 32 1.33 -7.61 -29.01
CA TYR A 32 1.66 -8.76 -29.83
C TYR A 32 0.59 -8.98 -30.92
N PHE A 33 -0.69 -8.95 -30.53
CA PHE A 33 -1.80 -9.08 -31.47
C PHE A 33 -1.84 -7.95 -32.52
N VAL A 34 -1.65 -6.70 -32.09
CA VAL A 34 -1.70 -5.53 -32.99
C VAL A 34 -0.52 -5.53 -33.97
N LYS A 35 0.63 -6.08 -33.58
CA LYS A 35 1.83 -6.18 -34.44
C LYS A 35 1.58 -6.99 -35.71
N ASP A 36 0.71 -8.00 -35.66
CA ASP A 36 0.36 -8.84 -36.81
C ASP A 36 -0.79 -8.26 -37.65
N THR A 37 -1.25 -7.04 -37.37
CA THR A 37 -2.38 -6.39 -38.05
C THR A 37 -1.95 -5.12 -38.79
N ARG A 38 -2.84 -4.61 -39.65
CA ARG A 38 -2.65 -3.31 -40.34
C ARG A 38 -2.50 -2.10 -39.39
N ALA A 39 -2.72 -2.29 -38.09
CA ALA A 39 -2.56 -1.28 -37.05
C ALA A 39 -1.14 -1.22 -36.45
N GLU A 40 -0.18 -2.03 -36.90
CA GLU A 40 1.23 -1.99 -36.49
C GLU A 40 1.84 -0.57 -36.43
N PRO A 41 1.59 0.36 -37.39
CA PRO A 41 2.16 1.71 -37.36
C PRO A 41 1.77 2.52 -36.11
N ILE A 42 0.65 2.19 -35.48
CA ILE A 42 0.18 2.84 -34.25
C ILE A 42 1.10 2.48 -33.07
N LEU A 43 1.60 1.23 -33.01
CA LEU A 43 2.54 0.79 -31.98
C LEU A 43 3.92 1.42 -32.14
N CYS A 44 4.34 1.65 -33.39
CA CYS A 44 5.61 2.28 -33.72
C CYS A 44 5.58 3.81 -33.54
N ASN A 45 4.43 4.39 -33.16
CA ASN A 45 4.32 5.82 -32.93
C ASN A 45 5.09 6.22 -31.67
N ARG A 46 6.02 7.16 -31.84
CA ARG A 46 6.85 7.74 -30.77
C ARG A 46 6.03 8.32 -29.62
N PHE A 47 4.80 8.77 -29.86
CA PHE A 47 3.89 9.24 -28.81
C PHE A 47 3.44 8.10 -27.89
N VAL A 48 3.12 6.93 -28.43
CA VAL A 48 2.69 5.75 -27.64
C VAL A 48 3.82 5.31 -26.72
N SER A 49 5.04 5.19 -27.24
CA SER A 49 6.20 4.82 -26.42
C SER A 49 6.51 5.85 -25.32
N ARG A 50 6.32 7.15 -25.57
CA ARG A 50 6.49 8.18 -24.52
C ARG A 50 5.44 8.07 -23.42
N VAL A 51 4.18 7.83 -23.80
CA VAL A 51 3.08 7.71 -22.84
C VAL A 51 3.29 6.48 -21.96
N GLU A 52 3.70 5.35 -22.53
CA GLU A 52 4.05 4.15 -21.77
C GLU A 52 5.16 4.41 -20.75
N LEU A 53 6.24 5.05 -21.20
CA LEU A 53 7.39 5.35 -20.35
C LEU A 53 7.03 6.36 -19.24
N ALA A 54 6.16 7.33 -19.54
CA ALA A 54 5.62 8.25 -18.55
C ALA A 54 4.72 7.53 -17.53
N LEU A 55 3.88 6.60 -17.97
CA LEU A 55 3.03 5.79 -17.08
C LEU A 55 3.88 4.93 -16.14
N ASP A 56 4.91 4.27 -16.66
CA ASP A 56 5.81 3.44 -15.85
C ASP A 56 6.55 4.28 -14.81
N ASN A 57 7.07 5.45 -15.20
CA ASN A 57 7.74 6.37 -14.29
C ASN A 57 6.79 6.91 -13.20
N LEU A 58 5.56 7.28 -13.56
CA LEU A 58 4.54 7.72 -12.61
C LEU A 58 4.19 6.62 -11.61
N THR A 59 3.99 5.40 -12.11
CA THR A 59 3.66 4.24 -11.28
C THR A 59 4.79 3.91 -10.31
N GLY A 60 6.03 3.96 -10.77
CA GLY A 60 7.23 3.78 -9.93
C GLY A 60 7.37 4.87 -8.87
N SER A 61 7.18 6.14 -9.23
CA SER A 61 7.23 7.27 -8.29
C SER A 61 6.12 7.20 -7.24
N LEU A 62 4.89 6.85 -7.65
CA LEU A 62 3.77 6.64 -6.74
C LEU A 62 4.05 5.53 -5.73
N TRP A 63 4.60 4.40 -6.19
CA TRP A 63 4.95 3.28 -5.32
C TRP A 63 6.01 3.69 -4.29
N LEU A 64 7.07 4.38 -4.71
CA LEU A 64 8.11 4.88 -3.80
C LEU A 64 7.57 5.89 -2.77
N LYS A 65 6.70 6.81 -3.21
CA LYS A 65 6.07 7.81 -2.32
C LYS A 65 5.15 7.15 -1.30
N LEU A 66 4.31 6.21 -1.73
CA LEU A 66 3.42 5.45 -0.84
C LEU A 66 4.22 4.63 0.17
N ARG A 67 5.28 3.96 -0.28
CA ARG A 67 6.19 3.23 0.61
C ARG A 67 6.86 4.14 1.64
N SER A 68 7.38 5.30 1.21
CA SER A 68 7.98 6.27 2.11
C SER A 68 6.99 6.82 3.14
N LEU A 69 5.74 7.07 2.73
CA LEU A 69 4.68 7.51 3.65
C LEU A 69 4.35 6.44 4.70
N ARG A 70 4.25 5.16 4.29
CA ARG A 70 4.06 4.05 5.23
C ARG A 70 5.23 3.95 6.22
N ASP A 71 6.45 4.00 5.71
CA ASP A 71 7.67 3.88 6.53
C ASP A 71 7.82 5.04 7.52
N LYS A 72 7.34 6.24 7.18
CA LYS A 72 7.28 7.40 8.11
C LYS A 72 6.17 7.29 9.16
N GLN A 73 5.09 6.57 8.89
CA GLN A 73 3.97 6.40 9.83
C GLN A 73 4.22 5.30 10.87
N LEU A 74 5.06 4.31 10.54
CA LEU A 74 5.45 3.20 11.41
C LEU A 74 5.95 3.59 12.82
N PRO A 75 6.88 4.55 13.00
CA PRO A 75 7.37 4.91 14.33
C PRO A 75 6.30 5.59 15.20
N ALA A 76 5.48 6.47 14.62
CA ALA A 76 4.40 7.14 15.34
C ALA A 76 3.29 6.16 15.76
N GLU A 77 2.99 5.15 14.92
CA GLU A 77 2.08 4.06 15.29
C GLU A 77 2.66 3.16 16.38
N ALA A 78 3.95 2.84 16.32
CA ALA A 78 4.60 2.00 17.33
C ALA A 78 4.53 2.67 18.72
N GLU A 79 4.85 3.96 18.82
CA GLU A 79 4.73 4.72 20.07
C GLU A 79 3.28 4.81 20.57
N TYR A 80 2.32 4.98 19.66
CA TYR A 80 0.89 4.99 20.01
C TYR A 80 0.46 3.63 20.59
N LEU A 81 0.85 2.53 19.94
CA LEU A 81 0.54 1.17 20.39
C LEU A 81 1.21 0.82 21.72
N GLU A 82 2.45 1.27 21.94
CA GLU A 82 3.11 1.13 23.25
C GLU A 82 2.37 1.88 24.37
N LYS A 83 1.90 3.10 24.09
CA LYS A 83 1.10 3.88 25.05
C LYS A 83 -0.24 3.21 25.34
N GLU A 84 -0.92 2.65 24.33
CA GLU A 84 -2.14 1.87 24.56
C GLU A 84 -1.87 0.58 25.35
N LEU A 85 -0.80 -0.16 25.03
CA LEU A 85 -0.42 -1.36 25.78
C LEU A 85 -0.10 -1.03 27.25
N LYS A 86 0.59 0.08 27.52
CA LYS A 86 0.83 0.56 28.89
C LYS A 86 -0.48 0.90 29.61
N LYS A 87 -1.42 1.58 28.93
CA LYS A 87 -2.76 1.89 29.49
C LYS A 87 -3.56 0.62 29.79
N VAL A 88 -3.58 -0.35 28.88
CA VAL A 88 -4.28 -1.63 29.06
C VAL A 88 -3.65 -2.43 30.20
N LYS A 89 -2.31 -2.53 30.27
CA LYS A 89 -1.60 -3.17 31.40
C LYS A 89 -1.94 -2.51 32.73
N LYS A 90 -2.01 -1.18 32.78
CA LYS A 90 -2.38 -0.44 34.00
C LYS A 90 -3.81 -0.75 34.44
N LYS A 91 -4.76 -0.74 33.51
CA LYS A 91 -6.16 -1.13 33.77
C LYS A 91 -6.28 -2.59 34.26
N LEU A 92 -5.54 -3.51 33.66
CA LEU A 92 -5.49 -4.92 34.08
C LEU A 92 -4.87 -5.11 35.47
N GLY A 93 -3.90 -4.27 35.85
CA GLY A 93 -3.33 -4.25 37.20
C GLY A 93 -4.29 -3.68 38.24
N GLU A 94 -5.03 -2.62 37.88
CA GLU A 94 -6.06 -2.02 38.73
C GLU A 94 -7.27 -2.96 38.92
N GLU A 95 -7.72 -3.67 37.88
CA GLU A 95 -8.80 -4.67 37.98
C GLU A 95 -8.43 -5.89 38.84
N LYS A 96 -7.14 -6.27 38.90
CA LYS A 96 -6.67 -7.32 39.82
C LYS A 96 -6.67 -6.88 41.28
N HIS A 97 -6.50 -5.58 41.55
CA HIS A 97 -6.52 -5.04 42.92
C HIS A 97 -7.92 -4.84 43.49
N VAL A 98 -8.96 -4.72 42.64
CA VAL A 98 -10.35 -4.48 43.09
C VAL A 98 -11.09 -5.78 43.46
N LYS A 99 -10.56 -6.97 43.13
CA LYS A 99 -11.20 -8.27 43.38
C LYS A 99 -10.71 -9.04 44.62
N SER A 100 -10.06 -8.39 45.58
CA SER A 100 -9.99 -8.93 46.95
C SER A 100 -10.99 -8.17 47.83
N PRO A 101 -12.25 -8.63 47.93
CA PRO A 101 -13.04 -8.32 49.10
C PRO A 101 -12.41 -9.08 50.26
N ASP A 102 -11.81 -8.35 51.18
CA ASP A 102 -11.65 -8.78 52.57
C ASP A 102 -13.01 -9.34 53.02
N LYS A 103 -13.05 -10.64 53.30
CA LYS A 103 -14.11 -11.26 54.08
C LYS A 103 -13.47 -11.86 55.31
N LEU A 104 -13.43 -11.03 56.35
CA LEU A 104 -13.58 -11.44 57.75
C LEU A 104 -14.89 -12.23 57.92
#